data_AF-A0A3S2V2G2-F1
#
_entry.id   AF-A0A3S2V2G2-F1
#
_cell.length_a   1.000
_cell.length_b   1.000
_cell.length_c   1.000
_cell.angle_alpha   90.00
_cell.angle_beta   90.00
_cell.angle_gamma   90.00
#
_symmetry.space_group_name_H-M   'P 1'
#
loop_
_entity.id
_entity.type
_entity.pdbx_description
1 polymer ?
#
loop_
_entity_poly.entity_id
_entity_poly.type
_entity_poly.pdbx_seq_one_letter_code
_entity_poly.pdbx_strand_id
1 'polypeptide(L)'
;AARGLLRASGGGAGDAPAGGEPTLRHRRAASAFALSTVPLLALLVYGLFGSPDLPGQPQAARVAAARGEAGDLAGAVARIEAHLARSPDDGRGWEVLAPVYLRVGRTDDAVKAYEAALRLLGDNAVRLSDYGEAVVTAGDGVVSDKARAAFEKALGLDPKAVKARFYLARAAEQDGDRTLARTRYAEIEASSPPDAPWLPAVRNSLARLDGRTPPAGPPGLSEEQASAVRGMVEGLDRRLAGQGGSPEEWGRLVRAYAVMGDRPRAQDALARARAALGPDPARLAPVEDVAREAGLVP
;
A
#
# COMPACT_ATOMS: atom_id res chain seq x y z
N ALA A 1 63.52 -48.72 -34.90
CA ALA A 1 63.71 -48.88 -36.35
C ALA A 1 62.62 -49.79 -36.90
N ALA A 2 62.21 -49.58 -38.15
CA ALA A 2 61.24 -50.34 -38.97
C ALA A 2 59.76 -50.22 -38.53
N ARG A 3 58.90 -49.42 -39.20
CA ARG A 3 58.30 -49.53 -40.55
C ARG A 3 57.52 -50.82 -40.79
N GLY A 4 56.22 -50.67 -41.03
CA GLY A 4 55.32 -51.69 -41.57
C GLY A 4 54.02 -51.06 -42.07
N LEU A 5 54.06 -50.56 -43.31
CA LEU A 5 52.90 -50.16 -44.11
C LEU A 5 52.18 -51.40 -44.67
N LEU A 6 50.86 -51.27 -44.90
CA LEU A 6 50.02 -51.78 -46.01
C LEU A 6 48.56 -51.89 -45.49
N ARG A 7 47.61 -51.02 -45.90
CA ARG A 7 46.71 -51.12 -47.08
C ARG A 7 46.02 -52.48 -47.18
N ALA A 8 44.74 -52.64 -47.48
CA ALA A 8 43.58 -51.79 -47.78
C ALA A 8 42.34 -52.73 -47.85
N SER A 9 41.15 -52.18 -48.13
CA SER A 9 39.87 -52.85 -48.50
C SER A 9 38.81 -52.73 -47.41
N GLY A 10 37.62 -52.19 -47.63
CA GLY A 10 36.97 -51.72 -48.85
C GLY A 10 35.47 -51.59 -48.61
N GLY A 11 34.86 -50.57 -49.21
CA GLY A 11 33.45 -50.56 -49.60
C GLY A 11 32.41 -50.05 -48.60
N GLY A 12 31.63 -49.05 -49.04
CA GLY A 12 30.19 -49.02 -48.73
C GLY A 12 29.63 -47.75 -48.08
N ALA A 13 29.32 -46.76 -48.94
CA ALA A 13 28.14 -45.90 -48.92
C ALA A 13 27.59 -45.29 -47.61
N GLY A 14 27.51 -43.95 -47.60
CA GLY A 14 26.65 -43.18 -46.70
C GLY A 14 26.80 -41.68 -46.93
N ASP A 15 25.98 -41.13 -47.81
CA ASP A 15 25.79 -39.68 -48.01
C ASP A 15 25.40 -38.98 -46.69
N ALA A 16 26.06 -37.86 -46.37
CA ALA A 16 25.56 -36.86 -45.44
C ALA A 16 25.98 -35.46 -45.92
N PRO A 17 25.04 -34.53 -46.17
CA PRO A 17 25.39 -33.20 -46.65
C PRO A 17 25.87 -32.29 -45.51
N ALA A 18 26.80 -31.41 -45.85
CA ALA A 18 27.33 -30.36 -45.01
C ALA A 18 26.24 -29.34 -44.62
N GLY A 19 25.96 -29.19 -43.32
CA GLY A 19 25.14 -28.12 -42.76
C GLY A 19 26.04 -27.08 -42.07
N GLY A 20 26.23 -25.93 -42.72
CA GLY A 20 26.98 -24.79 -42.16
C GLY A 20 26.25 -24.15 -40.97
N GLU A 21 27.02 -23.69 -39.97
CA GLU A 21 26.57 -23.01 -38.76
C GLU A 21 26.07 -21.56 -39.04
N PRO A 22 24.75 -21.26 -38.95
CA PRO A 22 24.23 -19.89 -39.07
C PRO A 22 23.80 -19.31 -37.70
N THR A 23 23.80 -20.11 -36.62
CA THR A 23 23.04 -19.78 -35.39
C THR A 23 23.77 -18.86 -34.41
N LEU A 24 25.11 -18.74 -34.48
CA LEU A 24 25.89 -17.97 -33.50
C LEU A 24 26.03 -16.48 -33.83
N ARG A 25 26.12 -16.09 -35.11
CA ARG A 25 26.26 -14.68 -35.53
C ARG A 25 24.97 -13.88 -35.34
N HIS A 26 23.82 -14.48 -35.66
CA HIS A 26 22.51 -13.85 -35.46
C HIS A 26 22.17 -13.64 -33.98
N ARG A 27 22.60 -14.53 -33.09
CA ARG A 27 22.43 -14.37 -31.64
C ARG A 27 23.24 -13.20 -31.08
N ARG A 28 24.50 -13.04 -31.48
CA ARG A 28 25.35 -11.92 -31.02
C ARG A 28 24.88 -10.56 -31.52
N ALA A 29 24.39 -10.48 -32.76
CA ALA A 29 23.82 -9.25 -33.32
C ALA A 29 22.50 -8.86 -32.63
N ALA A 30 21.64 -9.84 -32.32
CA ALA A 30 20.39 -9.60 -31.57
C ALA A 30 20.66 -9.14 -30.12
N SER A 31 21.70 -9.70 -29.47
CA SER A 31 22.14 -9.27 -28.12
C SER A 31 22.63 -7.83 -28.10
N ALA A 32 23.42 -7.43 -29.09
CA ALA A 32 23.95 -6.06 -29.18
C ALA A 32 22.84 -5.02 -29.44
N PHE A 33 21.88 -5.35 -30.30
CA PHE A 33 20.73 -4.49 -30.57
C PHE A 33 19.85 -4.30 -29.33
N ALA A 34 19.57 -5.37 -28.58
CA ALA A 34 18.81 -5.31 -27.33
C ALA A 34 19.54 -4.52 -26.23
N LEU A 35 20.87 -4.64 -26.14
CA LEU A 35 21.67 -3.91 -25.14
C LEU A 35 21.68 -2.40 -25.36
N SER A 36 21.52 -1.94 -26.60
CA SER A 36 21.51 -0.51 -26.92
C SER A 36 20.11 0.08 -26.98
N THR A 37 19.13 -0.65 -27.50
CA THR A 37 17.76 -0.14 -27.68
C THR A 37 17.02 0.06 -26.36
N VAL A 38 17.19 -0.84 -25.39
CA VAL A 38 16.54 -0.73 -24.07
C VAL A 38 16.96 0.53 -23.30
N PRO A 39 18.27 0.85 -23.12
CA PRO A 39 18.66 2.08 -22.43
C PRO A 39 18.33 3.34 -23.22
N LEU A 40 18.40 3.32 -24.56
CA LEU A 40 17.99 4.46 -25.39
C LEU A 40 16.49 4.73 -25.29
N LEU A 41 15.66 3.69 -25.32
CA LEU A 41 14.22 3.81 -25.15
C LEU A 41 13.88 4.24 -23.71
N ALA A 42 14.58 3.71 -22.71
CA ALA A 42 14.41 4.13 -21.32
C ALA A 42 14.76 5.61 -21.11
N LEU A 43 15.85 6.09 -21.71
CA LEU A 43 16.23 7.51 -21.70
C LEU A 43 15.22 8.39 -22.45
N LEU A 44 14.68 7.91 -23.58
CA LEU A 44 13.65 8.62 -24.34
C LEU A 44 12.34 8.73 -23.54
N VAL A 45 11.88 7.63 -22.94
CA VAL A 45 10.67 7.60 -22.08
C VAL A 45 10.89 8.45 -20.82
N TYR A 46 12.07 8.37 -20.20
CA TYR A 46 12.43 9.20 -19.06
C TYR A 46 12.54 10.69 -19.43
N GLY A 47 12.98 11.03 -20.64
CA GLY A 47 13.01 12.41 -21.13
C GLY A 47 11.62 12.96 -21.47
N LEU A 48 10.72 12.13 -22.00
CA LEU A 48 9.36 12.53 -22.38
C LEU A 48 8.39 12.57 -21.19
N PHE A 49 8.56 11.68 -20.22
CA PHE A 49 7.60 11.47 -19.12
C PHE A 49 8.22 11.55 -17.71
N GLY A 50 9.54 11.50 -17.61
CA GLY A 50 10.22 11.71 -16.34
C GLY A 50 10.27 13.19 -15.99
N SER A 51 10.34 13.49 -14.70
CA SER A 51 10.49 14.84 -14.18
C SER A 51 11.89 14.99 -13.57
N PRO A 52 12.95 15.14 -14.40
CA PRO A 52 14.34 15.17 -13.93
C PRO A 52 14.64 16.35 -13.00
N ASP A 53 13.82 17.39 -13.05
CA ASP A 53 13.94 18.60 -12.24
C ASP A 53 13.27 18.48 -10.86
N LEU A 54 12.66 17.34 -10.50
CA LEU A 54 12.12 17.18 -9.15
C LEU A 54 13.29 17.03 -8.15
N PRO A 55 13.47 18.00 -7.23
CA PRO A 55 14.50 17.88 -6.22
C PRO A 55 14.23 16.64 -5.37
N GLY A 56 15.23 15.77 -5.24
CA GLY A 56 15.14 14.63 -4.33
C GLY A 56 14.86 15.16 -2.93
N GLN A 57 13.73 14.80 -2.33
CA GLN A 57 13.40 15.19 -0.95
C GLN A 57 14.03 14.17 0.01
N PRO A 58 15.17 14.47 0.67
CA PRO A 58 15.73 13.56 1.66
C PRO A 58 14.69 13.31 2.77
N GLN A 59 14.68 12.09 3.31
CA GLN A 59 13.72 11.68 4.34
C GLN A 59 13.66 12.67 5.52
N ALA A 60 14.81 13.24 5.91
CA ALA A 60 14.89 14.28 6.93
C ALA A 60 14.09 15.54 6.57
N ALA A 61 14.12 15.99 5.31
CA ALA A 61 13.34 17.14 4.86
C ALA A 61 11.84 16.85 4.86
N ARG A 62 11.42 15.62 4.49
CA ARG A 62 10.02 15.20 4.57
C ARG A 62 9.50 15.15 6.01
N VAL A 63 10.32 14.62 6.93
CA VAL A 63 9.98 14.58 8.36
C VAL A 63 9.97 15.98 8.97
N ALA A 64 10.90 16.85 8.59
CA ALA A 64 10.92 18.25 9.02
C ALA A 64 9.70 19.02 8.51
N ALA A 65 9.33 18.84 7.24
CA ALA A 65 8.12 19.41 6.66
C ALA A 65 6.85 18.92 7.38
N ALA A 66 6.72 17.61 7.59
CA ALA A 66 5.60 17.04 8.33
C ALA A 66 5.51 17.55 9.79
N ARG A 67 6.65 17.77 10.46
CA ARG A 67 6.68 18.39 11.79
C ARG A 67 6.29 19.86 11.76
N GLY A 68 6.73 20.60 10.74
CA GLY A 68 6.33 21.99 10.52
C GLY A 68 4.82 22.11 10.31
N GLU A 69 4.26 21.30 9.41
CA GLU A 69 2.81 21.23 9.17
C GLU A 69 2.02 20.86 10.42
N ALA A 70 2.50 19.89 11.21
CA ALA A 70 1.87 19.52 12.47
C ALA A 70 1.89 20.67 13.49
N GLY A 71 3.00 21.43 13.58
CA GLY A 71 3.12 22.61 14.43
C GLY A 71 2.19 23.74 13.99
N ASP A 72 2.10 24.00 12.69
CA ASP A 72 1.20 25.01 12.12
C ASP A 72 -0.27 24.67 12.36
N LEU A 73 -0.63 23.39 12.20
CA LEU A 73 -1.98 22.90 12.48
C LEU A 73 -2.33 23.02 13.97
N ALA A 74 -1.40 22.65 14.86
CA ALA A 74 -1.60 22.82 16.31
C ALA A 74 -1.81 24.30 16.69
N GLY A 75 -1.02 25.20 16.10
CA GLY A 75 -1.19 26.64 16.30
C GLY A 75 -2.54 27.17 15.76
N ALA A 76 -3.00 26.66 14.62
CA ALA A 76 -4.32 26.99 14.09
C ALA A 76 -5.45 26.49 14.99
N VAL A 77 -5.38 25.25 15.48
CA VAL A 77 -6.34 24.69 16.44
C VAL A 77 -6.44 25.56 17.69
N ALA A 78 -5.30 25.93 18.29
CA ALA A 78 -5.28 26.78 19.48
C ALA A 78 -5.95 28.15 19.27
N ARG A 79 -5.79 28.75 18.08
CA ARG A 79 -6.48 30.02 17.75
C ARG A 79 -7.99 29.85 17.63
N ILE A 80 -8.44 28.77 17.01
CA ILE A 80 -9.87 28.46 16.87
C ILE A 80 -10.47 28.15 18.25
N GLU A 81 -9.78 27.37 19.08
CA GLU A 81 -10.19 27.10 20.46
C GLU A 81 -10.32 28.37 21.28
N ALA A 82 -9.35 29.29 21.19
CA ALA A 82 -9.43 30.57 21.87
C ALA A 82 -10.61 31.43 21.38
N HIS A 83 -10.97 31.34 20.09
CA HIS A 83 -12.16 31.99 19.56
C HIS A 83 -13.44 31.38 20.13
N LEU A 84 -13.56 30.05 20.07
CA LEU A 84 -14.72 29.31 20.58
C LEU A 84 -14.90 29.42 22.10
N ALA A 85 -13.81 29.61 22.85
CA ALA A 85 -13.88 29.91 24.27
C ALA A 85 -14.57 31.25 24.58
N ARG A 86 -14.47 32.23 23.66
CA ARG A 86 -15.19 33.52 23.77
C ARG A 86 -16.57 33.48 23.12
N SER A 87 -16.78 32.58 22.16
CA SER A 87 -18.02 32.41 21.40
C SER A 87 -18.50 30.95 21.48
N PRO A 88 -18.91 30.46 22.67
CA PRO A 88 -19.27 29.05 22.84
C PRO A 88 -20.51 28.62 22.04
N ASP A 89 -21.32 29.58 21.61
CA ASP A 89 -22.52 29.36 20.81
C ASP A 89 -22.27 29.39 19.29
N ASP A 90 -21.02 29.53 18.85
CA ASP A 90 -20.66 29.40 17.43
C ASP A 90 -20.67 27.93 16.99
N GLY A 91 -21.87 27.44 16.67
CA GLY A 91 -22.06 26.08 16.17
C GLY A 91 -21.28 25.77 14.89
N ARG A 92 -21.06 26.77 14.02
CA ARG A 92 -20.29 26.58 12.78
C ARG A 92 -18.81 26.42 13.09
N GLY A 93 -18.29 27.20 14.03
CA GLY A 93 -16.91 27.03 14.49
C GLY A 93 -16.67 25.65 15.10
N TRP A 94 -17.61 25.12 15.89
CA TRP A 94 -17.56 23.74 16.38
C TRP A 94 -17.60 22.70 15.25
N GLU A 95 -18.47 22.88 14.26
CA GLU A 95 -18.58 21.99 13.09
C GLU A 95 -17.29 21.94 12.27
N VAL A 96 -16.60 23.08 12.11
CA VAL A 96 -15.33 23.15 11.38
C VAL A 96 -14.17 22.57 12.20
N LEU A 97 -14.18 22.75 13.52
CA LEU A 97 -13.09 22.29 14.38
C LEU A 97 -13.10 20.78 14.61
N ALA A 98 -14.28 20.16 14.69
CA ALA A 98 -14.44 18.73 14.96
C ALA A 98 -13.63 17.79 14.03
N PRO A 99 -13.66 17.91 12.69
CA PRO A 99 -12.84 17.06 11.81
C PRO A 99 -11.33 17.35 11.93
N VAL A 100 -10.94 18.56 12.33
CA VAL A 100 -9.54 18.89 12.58
C VAL A 100 -9.04 18.14 13.81
N TYR A 101 -9.84 18.06 14.86
CA TYR A 101 -9.52 17.24 16.03
C TYR A 101 -9.29 15.77 15.70
N LEU A 102 -10.11 15.18 14.82
CA LEU A 102 -9.89 13.81 14.34
C LEU A 102 -8.54 13.67 13.64
N ARG A 103 -8.19 14.63 12.77
CA ARG A 103 -6.93 14.59 12.02
C ARG A 103 -5.68 14.66 12.91
N VAL A 104 -5.76 15.39 14.03
CA VAL A 104 -4.66 15.50 14.99
C VAL A 104 -4.73 14.45 16.12
N GLY A 105 -5.64 13.49 16.03
CA GLY A 105 -5.78 12.40 17.00
C GLY A 105 -6.47 12.77 18.32
N ARG A 106 -7.05 13.97 18.43
CA ARG A 106 -7.82 14.42 19.60
C ARG A 106 -9.28 13.97 19.49
N THR A 107 -9.50 12.65 19.48
CA THR A 107 -10.80 12.03 19.20
C THR A 107 -11.90 12.43 20.19
N ASP A 108 -11.61 12.50 21.48
CA ASP A 108 -12.57 12.92 22.50
C ASP A 108 -13.06 14.37 22.29
N ASP A 109 -12.15 15.26 21.89
CA ASP A 109 -12.50 16.66 21.63
C ASP A 109 -13.31 16.79 20.33
N ALA A 110 -13.05 15.94 19.34
CA ALA A 110 -13.88 15.84 18.13
C ALA A 110 -15.32 15.46 18.47
N VAL A 111 -15.52 14.46 19.34
CA VAL A 111 -16.85 14.03 19.78
C VAL A 111 -17.60 15.20 20.45
N LYS A 112 -16.95 15.91 21.39
CA LYS A 112 -17.56 17.07 22.06
C LYS A 112 -17.88 18.22 21.09
N ALA A 113 -17.00 18.49 20.14
CA ALA A 113 -17.21 19.53 19.13
C ALA A 113 -18.41 19.20 18.22
N TYR A 114 -18.55 17.95 17.77
CA TYR A 114 -19.74 17.52 17.03
C TYR A 114 -21.02 17.57 17.87
N GLU A 115 -20.96 17.24 19.17
CA GLU A 115 -22.11 17.38 20.08
C GLU A 115 -22.55 18.84 20.22
N ALA A 116 -21.59 19.77 20.35
CA ALA A 116 -21.87 21.20 20.36
C ALA A 116 -22.50 21.66 19.03
N ALA A 117 -21.94 21.22 17.90
CA ALA A 117 -22.49 21.53 16.57
C ALA A 117 -23.92 20.98 16.40
N LEU A 118 -24.20 19.75 16.82
CA LEU A 118 -25.54 19.16 16.77
C LEU A 118 -26.53 19.93 17.65
N ARG A 119 -26.11 20.35 18.85
CA ARG A 119 -26.96 21.15 19.76
C ARG A 119 -27.28 22.53 19.20
N LEU A 120 -26.31 23.20 18.58
CA LEU A 120 -26.42 24.60 18.14
C LEU A 120 -26.99 24.75 16.72
N LEU A 121 -26.67 23.81 15.82
CA LEU A 121 -27.07 23.85 14.41
C LEU A 121 -28.15 22.81 14.06
N GLY A 122 -28.54 21.97 15.02
CA GLY A 122 -29.51 20.89 14.83
C GLY A 122 -28.93 19.66 14.13
N ASP A 123 -29.82 18.71 13.86
CA ASP A 123 -29.48 17.47 13.17
C ASP A 123 -29.44 17.67 11.65
N ASN A 124 -28.46 17.06 11.00
CA ASN A 124 -28.52 16.75 9.58
C ASN A 124 -27.78 15.42 9.34
N ALA A 125 -28.01 14.79 8.19
CA ALA A 125 -27.44 13.48 7.91
C ALA A 125 -25.90 13.47 7.90
N VAL A 126 -25.28 14.53 7.39
CA VAL A 126 -23.81 14.66 7.31
C VAL A 126 -23.21 14.77 8.71
N ARG A 127 -23.69 15.71 9.53
CA ARG A 127 -23.21 15.98 10.89
C ARG A 127 -23.43 14.80 11.82
N LEU A 128 -24.56 14.10 11.70
CA LEU A 128 -24.81 12.87 12.45
C LEU A 128 -23.86 11.74 12.02
N SER A 129 -23.57 11.63 10.71
CA SER A 129 -22.60 10.65 10.22
C SER A 129 -21.18 10.97 10.69
N ASP A 130 -20.79 12.24 10.67
CA ASP A 130 -19.47 12.70 11.11
C ASP A 130 -19.29 12.54 12.62
N TYR A 131 -20.34 12.82 13.40
CA TYR A 131 -20.39 12.54 14.82
C TYR A 131 -20.25 11.05 15.12
N GLY A 132 -21.01 10.20 14.42
CA GLY A 132 -20.92 8.74 14.57
C GLY A 132 -19.51 8.24 14.28
N GLU A 133 -18.86 8.74 13.22
CA GLU A 133 -17.47 8.43 12.89
C GLU A 133 -16.50 8.87 13.99
N ALA A 134 -16.69 10.06 14.56
CA ALA A 134 -15.87 10.53 15.67
C ALA A 134 -15.99 9.60 16.89
N VAL A 135 -17.22 9.16 17.21
CA VAL A 135 -17.47 8.19 18.29
C VAL A 135 -16.82 6.84 18.01
N VAL A 136 -16.89 6.35 16.76
CA VAL A 136 -16.21 5.11 16.35
C VAL A 136 -14.70 5.24 16.48
N THR A 137 -14.14 6.37 16.07
CA THR A 137 -12.70 6.63 16.14
C THR A 137 -12.22 6.73 17.60
N ALA A 138 -13.01 7.38 18.47
CA ALA A 138 -12.75 7.43 19.91
C ALA A 138 -12.85 6.04 20.57
N GLY A 139 -13.69 5.15 20.05
CA GLY A 139 -13.84 3.77 20.49
C GLY A 139 -12.94 2.77 19.75
N ASP A 140 -11.77 3.19 19.27
CA ASP A 140 -10.78 2.34 18.57
C ASP A 140 -11.36 1.54 17.38
N GLY A 141 -12.31 2.15 16.68
CA GLY A 141 -12.94 1.56 15.51
C GLY A 141 -14.14 0.67 15.81
N VAL A 142 -14.60 0.59 17.07
CA VAL A 142 -15.82 -0.11 17.50
C VAL A 142 -17.06 0.76 17.24
N VAL A 143 -18.06 0.19 16.58
CA VAL A 143 -19.35 0.85 16.35
C VAL A 143 -20.26 0.61 17.55
N SER A 144 -20.10 1.44 18.58
CA SER A 144 -20.94 1.42 19.78
C SER A 144 -22.40 1.79 19.50
N ASP A 145 -23.31 1.47 20.43
CA ASP A 145 -24.74 1.83 20.33
C ASP A 145 -24.95 3.33 20.09
N LYS A 146 -24.12 4.17 20.71
CA LYS A 146 -24.13 5.62 20.53
C LYS A 146 -23.83 6.02 19.08
N ALA A 147 -22.81 5.41 18.48
CA ALA A 147 -22.48 5.64 17.07
C ALA A 147 -23.58 5.07 16.15
N ARG A 148 -24.09 3.87 16.45
CA ARG A 148 -25.16 3.21 15.69
C ARG A 148 -26.42 4.07 15.63
N ALA A 149 -26.86 4.61 16.76
CA ALA A 149 -28.01 5.50 16.85
C ALA A 149 -27.82 6.78 16.01
N ALA A 150 -26.60 7.36 16.00
CA ALA A 150 -26.29 8.52 15.17
C ALA A 150 -26.39 8.19 13.67
N PHE A 151 -25.83 7.05 13.24
CA PHE A 151 -25.91 6.61 11.84
C PHE A 151 -27.34 6.25 11.42
N GLU A 152 -28.11 5.58 12.27
CA GLU A 152 -29.52 5.26 12.00
C GLU A 152 -30.35 6.53 11.87
N LYS A 153 -30.15 7.51 12.75
CA LYS A 153 -30.78 8.83 12.64
C LYS A 153 -30.36 9.56 11.37
N ALA A 154 -29.08 9.47 10.97
CA ALA A 154 -28.58 10.04 9.72
C ALA A 154 -29.29 9.43 8.51
N LEU A 155 -29.48 8.10 8.47
CA LEU A 155 -30.21 7.42 7.40
C LEU A 155 -31.71 7.73 7.40
N GLY A 156 -32.29 8.02 8.57
CA GLY A 156 -33.66 8.53 8.66
C GLY A 156 -33.84 9.90 7.99
N LEU A 157 -32.79 10.73 7.98
CA LEU A 157 -32.78 12.04 7.31
C LEU A 157 -32.36 11.95 5.84
N ASP A 158 -31.37 11.13 5.52
CA ASP A 158 -30.91 10.86 4.16
C ASP A 158 -30.54 9.37 3.98
N PRO A 159 -31.41 8.57 3.33
CA PRO A 159 -31.14 7.16 3.04
C PRO A 159 -29.90 6.92 2.15
N LYS A 160 -29.38 7.97 1.49
CA LYS A 160 -28.19 7.91 0.64
C LYS A 160 -26.91 8.35 1.36
N ALA A 161 -26.95 8.65 2.66
CA ALA A 161 -25.76 9.02 3.43
C ALA A 161 -24.76 7.85 3.52
N VAL A 162 -23.83 7.80 2.56
CA VAL A 162 -22.92 6.66 2.35
C VAL A 162 -22.07 6.36 3.59
N LYS A 163 -21.61 7.39 4.30
CA LYS A 163 -20.83 7.24 5.54
C LYS A 163 -21.62 6.46 6.60
N ALA A 164 -22.88 6.81 6.84
CA ALA A 164 -23.75 6.09 7.76
C ALA A 164 -24.01 4.64 7.31
N ARG A 165 -24.28 4.42 6.01
CA ARG A 165 -24.44 3.06 5.46
C ARG A 165 -23.20 2.20 5.68
N PHE A 166 -22.02 2.77 5.45
CA PHE A 166 -20.74 2.08 5.60
C PHE A 166 -20.49 1.66 7.05
N TYR A 167 -20.68 2.55 8.02
CA TYR A 167 -20.46 2.21 9.42
C TYR A 167 -21.53 1.27 9.98
N LEU A 168 -22.77 1.30 9.47
CA LEU A 168 -23.79 0.32 9.81
C LEU A 168 -23.57 -1.05 9.18
N ALA A 169 -22.86 -1.13 8.05
CA ALA A 169 -22.35 -2.39 7.51
C ALA A 169 -21.20 -2.93 8.37
N ARG A 170 -20.29 -2.05 8.82
CA ARG A 170 -19.21 -2.39 9.76
C ARG A 170 -19.74 -2.87 11.11
N ALA A 171 -20.81 -2.26 11.61
CA ALA A 171 -21.47 -2.73 12.83
C ALA A 171 -21.95 -4.18 12.67
N ALA A 172 -22.59 -4.52 11.55
CA ALA A 172 -22.99 -5.90 11.27
C ALA A 172 -21.79 -6.86 11.17
N GLU A 173 -20.65 -6.42 10.63
CA GLU A 173 -19.39 -7.20 10.63
C GLU A 173 -18.91 -7.48 12.08
N GLN A 174 -18.97 -6.46 12.95
CA GLN A 174 -18.58 -6.57 14.37
C GLN A 174 -19.54 -7.42 15.20
N ASP A 175 -20.83 -7.39 14.84
CA ASP A 175 -21.88 -8.23 15.44
C ASP A 175 -21.77 -9.70 14.99
N GLY A 176 -20.90 -10.01 14.03
CA GLY A 176 -20.71 -11.35 13.47
C GLY A 176 -21.73 -11.73 12.37
N ASP A 177 -22.67 -10.84 12.03
CA ASP A 177 -23.61 -11.04 10.93
C ASP A 177 -22.96 -10.71 9.58
N ARG A 178 -22.11 -11.63 9.13
CA ARG A 178 -21.38 -11.51 7.86
C ARG A 178 -22.31 -11.40 6.65
N THR A 179 -23.49 -12.02 6.71
CA THR A 179 -24.48 -12.00 5.62
C THR A 179 -25.06 -10.60 5.48
N LEU A 180 -25.52 -10.01 6.59
CA LEU A 180 -26.04 -8.65 6.58
C LEU A 180 -24.96 -7.63 6.20
N ALA A 181 -23.75 -7.76 6.76
CA ALA A 181 -22.63 -6.89 6.44
C ALA A 181 -22.31 -6.91 4.94
N ARG A 182 -22.24 -8.11 4.34
CA ARG A 182 -21.99 -8.27 2.91
C ARG A 182 -23.08 -7.60 2.08
N THR A 183 -24.35 -7.84 2.39
CA THR A 183 -25.48 -7.23 1.67
C THR A 183 -25.40 -5.70 1.71
N ARG A 184 -25.17 -5.12 2.90
CA ARG A 184 -25.07 -3.67 3.06
C ARG A 184 -23.89 -3.07 2.30
N TYR A 185 -22.72 -3.71 2.31
CA TYR A 185 -21.58 -3.25 1.52
C TYR A 185 -21.83 -3.38 0.00
N ALA A 186 -22.46 -4.46 -0.45
CA ALA A 186 -22.78 -4.66 -1.86
C ALA A 186 -23.77 -3.60 -2.38
N GLU A 187 -24.75 -3.20 -1.57
CA GLU A 187 -25.66 -2.11 -1.91
C GLU A 187 -24.94 -0.75 -2.04
N ILE A 188 -23.97 -0.48 -1.16
CA ILE A 188 -23.15 0.73 -1.27
C ILE A 188 -22.39 0.69 -2.61
N GLU A 189 -21.70 -0.41 -2.92
CA GLU A 189 -20.97 -0.54 -4.18
C GLU A 189 -21.88 -0.38 -5.41
N ALA A 190 -23.04 -1.05 -5.43
CA ALA A 190 -23.98 -1.01 -6.54
C ALA A 190 -24.61 0.38 -6.78
N SER A 191 -24.75 1.19 -5.72
CA SER A 191 -25.34 2.54 -5.80
C SER A 191 -24.31 3.67 -5.94
N SER A 192 -23.02 3.34 -5.95
CA SER A 192 -21.94 4.34 -5.99
C SER A 192 -21.44 4.62 -7.40
N PRO A 193 -21.03 5.86 -7.71
CA PRO A 193 -20.26 6.17 -8.93
C PRO A 193 -18.97 5.35 -9.01
N PRO A 194 -18.50 4.93 -10.20
CA PRO A 194 -17.31 4.08 -10.36
C PRO A 194 -16.00 4.65 -9.77
N ASP A 195 -15.88 5.97 -9.69
CA ASP A 195 -14.74 6.74 -9.22
C ASP A 195 -14.90 7.24 -7.77
N ALA A 196 -15.95 6.79 -7.07
CA ALA A 196 -16.24 7.29 -5.74
C ALA A 196 -15.13 6.93 -4.72
N PRO A 197 -14.68 7.89 -3.88
CA PRO A 197 -13.50 7.73 -3.03
C PRO A 197 -13.65 6.66 -1.93
N TRP A 198 -14.88 6.26 -1.59
CA TRP A 198 -15.17 5.23 -0.58
C TRP A 198 -15.19 3.80 -1.15
N LEU A 199 -15.25 3.63 -2.47
CA LEU A 199 -15.31 2.29 -3.10
C LEU A 199 -14.15 1.37 -2.71
N PRO A 200 -12.89 1.83 -2.62
CA PRO A 200 -11.78 0.97 -2.16
C PRO A 200 -12.04 0.39 -0.76
N ALA A 201 -12.56 1.18 0.17
CA ALA A 201 -12.85 0.72 1.53
C ALA A 201 -14.00 -0.31 1.56
N VAL A 202 -15.03 -0.12 0.74
CA VAL A 202 -16.16 -1.04 0.58
C VAL A 202 -15.68 -2.37 -0.01
N ARG A 203 -14.93 -2.33 -1.12
CA ARG A 203 -14.38 -3.52 -1.78
C ARG A 203 -13.44 -4.31 -0.88
N ASN A 204 -12.60 -3.62 -0.12
CA ASN A 204 -11.73 -4.28 0.86
C ASN A 204 -12.54 -4.99 1.95
N SER A 205 -13.66 -4.42 2.38
CA SER A 205 -14.54 -5.03 3.38
C SER A 205 -15.28 -6.24 2.81
N LEU A 206 -15.79 -6.14 1.58
CA LEU A 206 -16.36 -7.29 0.85
C LEU A 206 -15.34 -8.41 0.66
N ALA A 207 -14.10 -8.10 0.27
CA ALA A 207 -13.04 -9.10 0.13
C ALA A 207 -12.77 -9.84 1.45
N ARG A 208 -12.62 -9.11 2.57
CA ARG A 208 -12.46 -9.72 3.91
C ARG A 208 -13.64 -10.62 4.28
N LEU A 209 -14.87 -10.18 4.01
CA LEU A 209 -16.08 -10.95 4.29
C LEU A 209 -16.13 -12.25 3.46
N ASP A 210 -15.65 -12.19 2.22
CA ASP A 210 -15.57 -13.32 1.27
C ASP A 210 -14.41 -14.29 1.56
N GLY A 211 -13.60 -14.03 2.59
CA GLY A 211 -12.39 -14.79 2.85
C GLY A 211 -11.31 -14.61 1.80
N ARG A 212 -11.43 -13.58 0.95
CA ARG A 212 -10.40 -13.18 -0.01
C ARG A 212 -9.48 -12.19 0.67
N THR A 213 -8.18 -12.46 0.66
CA THR A 213 -7.18 -11.48 1.08
C THR A 213 -7.30 -10.26 0.15
N PRO A 214 -7.53 -9.04 0.66
CA PRO A 214 -7.52 -7.83 -0.16
C PRO A 214 -6.21 -7.76 -0.95
N PRO A 215 -6.19 -7.18 -2.17
CA PRO A 215 -4.95 -7.01 -2.92
C PRO A 215 -3.96 -6.28 -2.02
N ALA A 216 -2.89 -6.98 -1.65
CA ALA A 216 -1.92 -6.46 -0.72
C ALA A 216 -1.12 -5.36 -1.42
N GLY A 217 -1.44 -4.12 -1.07
CA GLY A 217 -0.83 -2.92 -1.61
C GLY A 217 -1.17 -1.73 -0.70
N PRO A 218 -0.27 -0.74 -0.59
CA PRO A 218 -0.56 0.51 0.12
C PRO A 218 -1.90 1.12 -0.33
N PRO A 219 -2.72 1.63 0.60
CA PRO A 219 -3.96 2.31 0.24
C PRO A 219 -3.68 3.48 -0.70
N GLY A 220 -4.39 3.54 -1.84
CA GLY A 220 -4.28 4.63 -2.81
C GLY A 220 -3.45 4.35 -4.06
N LEU A 221 -2.85 3.17 -4.21
CA LEU A 221 -2.17 2.77 -5.46
C LEU A 221 -3.15 2.10 -6.43
N SER A 222 -3.08 2.47 -7.70
CA SER A 222 -3.78 1.76 -8.78
C SER A 222 -3.23 0.33 -8.93
N GLU A 223 -4.03 -0.56 -9.52
CA GLU A 223 -3.62 -1.96 -9.73
C GLU A 223 -2.34 -2.07 -10.58
N GLU A 224 -2.15 -1.15 -11.52
CA GLU A 224 -0.96 -0.99 -12.34
C GLU A 224 0.26 -0.57 -11.51
N GLN A 225 0.10 0.38 -10.59
CA GLN A 225 1.17 0.79 -9.68
C GLN A 225 1.56 -0.33 -8.71
N ALA A 226 0.58 -1.08 -8.20
CA ALA A 226 0.84 -2.24 -7.35
C ALA A 226 1.57 -3.37 -8.11
N SER A 227 1.21 -3.60 -9.38
CA SER A 227 1.91 -4.51 -10.28
C SER A 227 3.35 -4.08 -10.53
N ALA A 228 3.58 -2.78 -10.80
CA ALA A 228 4.90 -2.22 -10.99
C ALA A 228 5.78 -2.37 -9.73
N VAL A 229 5.23 -2.11 -8.54
CA VAL A 229 5.94 -2.32 -7.27
C VAL A 229 6.32 -3.79 -7.07
N ARG A 230 5.40 -4.73 -7.33
CA ARG A 230 5.72 -6.17 -7.28
C ARG A 230 6.84 -6.53 -8.25
N GLY A 231 6.77 -6.05 -9.49
CA GLY A 231 7.81 -6.29 -10.49
C GLY A 231 9.18 -5.72 -10.08
N MET A 232 9.21 -4.54 -9.45
CA MET A 232 10.44 -3.95 -8.92
C MET A 232 11.04 -4.79 -7.78
N VAL A 233 10.20 -5.25 -6.84
CA VAL A 233 10.66 -6.10 -5.72
C VAL A 233 11.17 -7.44 -6.23
N GLU A 234 10.48 -8.07 -7.18
CA GLU A 234 10.91 -9.32 -7.81
C GLU A 234 12.19 -9.16 -8.65
N GLY A 235 12.40 -7.98 -9.23
CA GLY A 235 13.67 -7.63 -9.89
C GLY A 235 14.83 -7.54 -8.90
N LEU A 236 14.62 -6.85 -7.77
CA LEU A 236 15.61 -6.76 -6.69
C LEU A 236 15.92 -8.15 -6.11
N ASP A 237 14.88 -8.96 -5.87
CA ASP A 237 15.01 -10.32 -5.35
C ASP A 237 15.91 -11.19 -6.25
N ARG A 238 15.61 -11.23 -7.56
CA ARG A 238 16.42 -11.98 -8.53
C ARG A 238 17.88 -11.50 -8.59
N ARG A 239 18.11 -10.19 -8.50
CA ARG A 239 19.47 -9.63 -8.50
C ARG A 239 20.22 -10.07 -7.24
N LEU A 240 19.60 -9.95 -6.07
CA LEU A 240 20.18 -10.35 -4.80
C LEU A 240 20.46 -11.85 -4.73
N ALA A 241 19.58 -12.68 -5.29
CA ALA A 241 19.78 -14.13 -5.36
C ALA A 241 20.97 -14.52 -6.27
N GLY A 242 21.22 -13.77 -7.35
CA GLY A 242 22.28 -14.09 -8.32
C GLY A 242 23.64 -13.45 -8.02
N GLN A 243 23.65 -12.21 -7.54
CA GLN A 243 24.86 -11.40 -7.38
C GLN A 243 25.21 -11.13 -5.91
N GLY A 244 24.34 -11.54 -4.98
CA GLY A 244 24.42 -11.10 -3.59
C GLY A 244 24.04 -9.63 -3.44
N GLY A 245 24.17 -9.11 -2.23
CA GLY A 245 23.94 -7.70 -1.95
C GLY A 245 24.37 -7.29 -0.56
N SER A 246 24.28 -5.99 -0.29
CA SER A 246 24.63 -5.42 1.00
C SER A 246 23.57 -5.76 2.07
N PRO A 247 23.92 -5.71 3.37
CA PRO A 247 22.97 -5.82 4.47
C PRO A 247 21.71 -4.95 4.30
N GLU A 248 21.89 -3.72 3.83
CA GLU A 248 20.79 -2.76 3.65
C GLU A 248 19.88 -3.16 2.49
N GLU A 249 20.44 -3.76 1.42
CA GLU A 249 19.66 -4.23 0.28
C GLU A 249 18.81 -5.45 0.65
N TRP A 250 19.37 -6.39 1.42
CA TRP A 250 18.62 -7.52 1.98
C TRP A 250 17.55 -7.06 2.96
N GLY A 251 17.86 -6.09 3.83
CA GLY A 251 16.89 -5.48 4.73
C GLY A 251 15.75 -4.80 3.98
N ARG A 252 16.04 -4.10 2.87
CA ARG A 252 15.01 -3.53 1.99
C ARG A 252 14.10 -4.60 1.39
N LEU A 253 14.65 -5.72 0.94
CA LEU A 253 13.86 -6.83 0.38
C LEU A 253 12.90 -7.43 1.41
N VAL A 254 13.39 -7.71 2.63
CA VAL A 254 12.58 -8.24 3.74
C VAL A 254 11.47 -7.24 4.10
N ARG A 255 11.78 -5.94 4.22
CA ARG A 255 10.80 -4.89 4.50
C ARG A 255 9.74 -4.80 3.41
N ALA A 256 10.14 -4.88 2.14
CA ALA A 256 9.22 -4.79 1.01
C ALA A 256 8.20 -5.93 1.04
N TYR A 257 8.63 -7.18 1.25
CA TYR A 257 7.70 -8.30 1.38
C TYR A 257 6.80 -8.21 2.61
N ALA A 258 7.34 -7.74 3.75
CA ALA A 258 6.55 -7.52 4.96
C ALA A 258 5.45 -6.46 4.78
N VAL A 259 5.78 -5.31 4.15
CA VAL A 259 4.82 -4.23 3.86
C VAL A 259 3.76 -4.69 2.85
N MET A 260 4.14 -5.56 1.91
CA MET A 260 3.21 -6.20 0.98
C MET A 260 2.41 -7.35 1.62
N GLY A 261 2.55 -7.61 2.93
CA GLY A 261 1.82 -8.67 3.62
C GLY A 261 2.20 -10.10 3.21
N ASP A 262 3.21 -10.27 2.35
CA ASP A 262 3.69 -11.58 1.91
C ASP A 262 4.70 -12.13 2.93
N ARG A 263 4.15 -12.54 4.08
CA ARG A 263 4.91 -13.10 5.20
C ARG A 263 5.78 -14.30 4.79
N PRO A 264 5.31 -15.26 3.97
CA PRO A 264 6.15 -16.35 3.48
C PRO A 264 7.38 -15.88 2.69
N ARG A 265 7.21 -14.95 1.73
CA ARG A 265 8.36 -14.43 0.97
C ARG A 265 9.30 -13.58 1.83
N ALA A 266 8.77 -12.86 2.83
CA ALA A 266 9.60 -12.09 3.76
C ALA A 266 10.50 -13.00 4.61
N GLN A 267 9.98 -14.15 5.07
CA GLN A 267 10.75 -15.16 5.82
C GLN A 267 11.81 -15.84 4.94
N ASP A 268 11.46 -16.19 3.70
CA ASP A 268 12.42 -16.74 2.73
C ASP A 268 13.55 -15.74 2.42
N ALA A 269 13.22 -14.47 2.19
CA ALA A 269 14.20 -13.42 1.96
C ALA A 269 15.13 -13.24 3.17
N LEU A 270 14.62 -13.33 4.40
CA LEU A 270 15.41 -13.27 5.63
C LEU A 270 16.38 -14.47 5.73
N ALA A 271 15.91 -15.69 5.43
CA ALA A 271 16.75 -16.87 5.44
C ALA A 271 17.89 -16.77 4.42
N ARG A 272 17.59 -16.28 3.20
CA ARG A 272 18.60 -16.05 2.16
C ARG A 272 19.57 -14.94 2.51
N ALA A 273 19.11 -13.87 3.16
CA ALA A 273 19.98 -12.82 3.68
C ALA A 273 20.98 -13.36 4.71
N ARG A 274 20.53 -14.19 5.66
CA ARG A 274 21.41 -14.84 6.65
C ARG A 274 22.47 -15.71 5.99
N ALA A 275 22.07 -16.51 4.99
CA ALA A 275 22.99 -17.34 4.23
C ALA A 275 24.01 -16.52 3.42
N ALA A 276 23.59 -15.41 2.81
CA ALA A 276 24.43 -14.57 1.98
C ALA A 276 25.40 -13.67 2.78
N LEU A 277 25.00 -13.20 3.95
CA LEU A 277 25.78 -12.28 4.79
C LEU A 277 26.71 -13.00 5.77
N GLY A 278 26.46 -14.30 6.01
CA GLY A 278 27.26 -15.12 6.91
C GLY A 278 27.02 -14.79 8.39
N PRO A 279 27.78 -15.40 9.33
CA PRO A 279 27.56 -15.26 10.76
C PRO A 279 28.05 -13.92 11.36
N ASP A 280 28.32 -12.91 10.53
CA ASP A 280 28.82 -11.60 10.97
C ASP A 280 27.67 -10.77 11.59
N PRO A 281 27.70 -10.52 12.92
CA PRO A 281 26.61 -9.81 13.60
C PRO A 281 26.39 -8.38 13.08
N ALA A 282 27.47 -7.70 12.67
CA ALA A 282 27.38 -6.33 12.17
C ALA A 282 26.67 -6.28 10.81
N ARG A 283 26.82 -7.32 9.99
CA ARG A 283 26.16 -7.45 8.70
C ARG A 283 24.73 -7.96 8.81
N LEU A 284 24.41 -8.74 9.84
CA LEU A 284 23.05 -9.24 10.06
C LEU A 284 22.13 -8.21 10.73
N ALA A 285 22.67 -7.33 11.58
CA ALA A 285 21.88 -6.36 12.35
C ALA A 285 20.85 -5.58 11.51
N PRO A 286 21.17 -5.01 10.33
CA PRO A 286 20.19 -4.27 9.53
C PRO A 286 19.01 -5.11 9.03
N VAL A 287 19.23 -6.41 8.78
CA VAL A 287 18.19 -7.32 8.28
C VAL A 287 17.35 -7.85 9.45
N GLU A 288 17.99 -8.17 10.57
CA GLU A 288 17.31 -8.65 11.78
C GLU A 288 16.44 -7.56 12.42
N ASP A 289 16.89 -6.30 12.42
CA ASP A 289 16.10 -5.18 12.94
C ASP A 289 14.82 -4.98 12.12
N VAL A 290 14.93 -5.05 10.79
CA VAL A 290 13.76 -5.04 9.90
C VAL A 290 12.84 -6.22 10.18
N ALA A 291 13.40 -7.41 10.38
CA ALA A 291 12.61 -8.61 10.63
C ALA A 291 11.86 -8.54 11.98
N ARG A 292 12.45 -7.90 13.00
CA ARG A 292 11.81 -7.64 14.29
C ARG A 292 10.71 -6.58 14.18
N GLU A 293 10.98 -5.47 13.48
CA GLU A 293 9.96 -4.45 13.17
C GLU A 293 8.76 -5.05 12.43
N ALA A 294 9.01 -6.01 11.53
CA ALA A 294 7.98 -6.72 10.77
C ALA A 294 7.33 -7.89 11.52
N GLY A 295 7.74 -8.16 12.77
CA GLY A 295 7.24 -9.28 13.58
C GLY A 295 7.48 -10.65 12.95
N LEU A 296 8.53 -10.81 12.13
CA LEU A 296 8.89 -12.07 11.47
C LEU A 296 9.72 -12.99 12.36
N VAL A 297 10.38 -12.42 13.36
CA VAL A 297 11.14 -13.08 14.42
C VAL A 297 10.56 -12.65 15.77
N PRO A 298 10.61 -13.53 16.79
CA PRO A 298 10.14 -13.24 18.13
C PRO A 298 10.94 -12.13 18.84
#